data_AF-A0A941KZ12-F1
#
_entry.id   AF-A0A941KZ12-F1
#
_cell.length_a   1.000
_cell.length_b   1.000
_cell.length_c   1.000
_cell.angle_alpha   90.00
_cell.angle_beta   90.00
_cell.angle_gamma   90.00
#
_symmetry.space_group_name_H-M   'P 1'
#
loop_
_entity.id
_entity.type
_entity.pdbx_description
1 polymer ?
#
loop_
_entity_poly.entity_id
_entity_poly.type
_entity_poly.pdbx_seq_one_letter_code
_entity_poly.pdbx_strand_id
1 'polypeptide(L)'
;MNEKLLKKYLKYAGTDEAFAVLFAKKNIEQTKGQWVDIVDCRRYEMSPDNLHFRFVVGGLYQRKIQPRYPPKSQFTVNGKFDEHQYMLMVRAITWETAHRDIEQQKSKRVAPRKFKITGVSYDKNRDNKNFFREDAPPEIKALAKNINNRTNPLWDIALRYANRPEFVYKIKQLYLAPRRA
;
A
#
# COMPACT_ATOMS: atom_id res chain seq x y z
N MET A 1 -5.70 26.34 14.62
CA MET A 1 -5.43 24.98 14.10
C MET A 1 -3.92 24.85 13.89
N ASN A 2 -3.26 23.73 14.19
CA ASN A 2 -1.81 23.60 14.02
C ASN A 2 -1.44 23.33 12.54
N GLU A 3 -1.46 24.38 11.72
CA GLU A 3 -1.18 24.32 10.28
C GLU A 3 0.20 23.77 9.95
N LYS A 4 1.20 24.09 10.80
CA LYS A 4 2.57 23.59 10.66
C LYS A 4 2.63 22.07 10.75
N LEU A 5 1.88 21.48 11.69
CA LEU A 5 1.77 20.03 11.84
C LEU A 5 1.08 19.39 10.63
N LEU A 6 -0.06 19.96 10.19
CA LEU A 6 -0.78 19.46 9.01
C LEU A 6 0.09 19.47 7.76
N LYS A 7 0.82 20.56 7.51
CA LYS A 7 1.73 20.67 6.35
C LYS A 7 2.83 19.61 6.37
N LYS A 8 3.41 19.31 7.54
CA LYS A 8 4.39 18.23 7.71
C LYS A 8 3.77 16.86 7.43
N TYR A 9 2.59 16.59 8.00
CA TYR A 9 1.89 15.34 7.80
C TYR A 9 1.51 15.11 6.33
N LEU A 10 0.99 16.13 5.63
CA LEU A 10 0.62 16.00 4.22
C LEU A 10 1.83 15.72 3.32
N LYS A 11 2.99 16.34 3.61
CA LYS A 11 4.25 16.02 2.92
C LYS A 11 4.67 14.56 3.15
N TYR A 12 4.52 14.07 4.38
CA TYR A 12 4.81 12.67 4.73
C TYR A 12 3.82 11.70 4.08
N ALA A 13 2.52 12.01 4.05
CA ALA A 13 1.46 11.09 3.65
C ALA A 13 1.57 10.57 2.21
N GLY A 14 2.28 11.30 1.34
CA GLY A 14 2.56 10.89 -0.05
C GLY A 14 3.86 10.10 -0.25
N THR A 15 4.59 9.76 0.81
CA THR A 15 5.88 9.06 0.73
C THR A 15 5.73 7.54 0.73
N ASP A 16 6.74 6.85 0.20
CA ASP A 16 6.86 5.38 0.25
C ASP A 16 6.81 4.86 1.68
N GLU A 17 7.38 5.59 2.64
CA GLU A 17 7.31 5.27 4.07
C GLU A 17 5.87 5.26 4.59
N ALA A 18 5.07 6.28 4.26
CA ALA A 18 3.67 6.34 4.65
C ALA A 18 2.85 5.18 4.07
N PHE A 19 3.09 4.84 2.80
CA PHE A 19 2.47 3.67 2.17
C PHE A 19 2.93 2.36 2.80
N ALA A 20 4.21 2.24 3.16
CA ALA A 20 4.77 1.08 3.84
C ALA A 20 4.18 0.88 5.25
N VAL A 21 3.93 1.96 6.01
CA VAL A 21 3.20 1.91 7.28
C VAL A 21 1.78 1.39 7.08
N LEU A 22 1.06 1.90 6.08
CA LEU A 22 -0.29 1.43 5.76
C LEU A 22 -0.29 -0.05 5.35
N PHE A 23 0.68 -0.43 4.51
CA PHE A 23 0.86 -1.80 4.06
C PHE A 23 1.15 -2.76 5.22
N ALA A 24 2.04 -2.40 6.15
CA ALA A 24 2.31 -3.20 7.34
C ALA A 24 1.06 -3.36 8.21
N LYS A 25 0.29 -2.28 8.44
CA LYS A 25 -0.95 -2.33 9.22
C LYS A 25 -2.02 -3.24 8.60
N LYS A 26 -2.09 -3.30 7.27
CA LYS A 26 -3.03 -4.18 6.55
C LYS A 26 -2.66 -5.66 6.66
N ASN A 27 -1.37 -5.98 6.70
CA ASN A 27 -0.88 -7.36 6.59
C ASN A 27 -0.39 -7.96 7.92
N ILE A 28 -0.21 -7.14 8.96
CA ILE A 28 0.23 -7.59 10.29
C ILE A 28 -0.81 -7.20 11.33
N GLU A 29 -1.62 -8.17 11.77
CA GLU A 29 -2.67 -7.95 12.76
C GLU A 29 -2.13 -7.40 14.09
N GLN A 30 -0.93 -7.82 14.47
CA GLN A 30 -0.29 -7.44 15.73
C GLN A 30 0.18 -5.97 15.74
N THR A 31 0.04 -5.24 14.64
CA THR A 31 0.25 -3.78 14.62
C THR A 31 -0.79 -3.02 15.45
N LYS A 32 -1.94 -3.63 15.75
CA LYS A 32 -2.95 -3.08 16.66
C LYS A 32 -2.33 -2.80 18.03
N GLY A 33 -2.42 -1.55 18.48
CA GLY A 33 -1.82 -1.12 19.75
C GLY A 33 -0.30 -0.92 19.71
N GLN A 34 0.35 -1.01 18.54
CA GLN A 34 1.77 -0.74 18.35
C GLN A 34 2.00 0.46 17.42
N TRP A 35 3.21 1.02 17.45
CA TRP A 35 3.74 1.92 16.43
C TRP A 35 4.56 1.14 15.42
N VAL A 36 4.44 1.52 14.14
CA VAL A 36 5.17 0.91 13.05
C VAL A 36 6.27 1.89 12.66
N ASP A 37 7.51 1.43 12.73
CA ASP A 37 8.71 2.14 12.31
C ASP A 37 9.25 1.45 11.07
N ILE A 38 9.31 2.15 9.93
CA ILE A 38 9.82 1.59 8.68
C ILE A 38 11.32 1.84 8.62
N VAL A 39 12.09 0.77 8.37
CA VAL A 39 13.54 0.84 8.25
C VAL A 39 13.95 0.91 6.78
N ASP A 40 13.31 0.11 5.94
CA ASP A 40 13.59 0.05 4.51
C ASP A 40 12.37 -0.49 3.74
N CYS A 41 12.14 0.00 2.53
CA CYS A 41 11.08 -0.49 1.68
C CYS A 41 11.39 -0.24 0.20
N ARG A 42 10.85 -1.08 -0.67
CA ARG A 42 10.95 -0.89 -2.12
C ARG A 42 9.66 -1.27 -2.81
N ARG A 43 9.11 -0.36 -3.61
CA ARG A 43 7.92 -0.59 -4.44
C ARG A 43 8.25 -1.25 -5.78
N TYR A 44 7.24 -1.80 -6.43
CA TYR A 44 7.29 -2.12 -7.85
C TYR A 44 7.08 -0.84 -8.66
N GLU A 45 8.14 -0.33 -9.32
CA GLU A 45 8.10 0.96 -10.04
C GLU A 45 7.04 0.98 -11.16
N MET A 46 6.77 -0.16 -11.79
CA MET A 46 5.79 -0.30 -12.88
C MET A 46 4.35 -0.52 -12.39
N SER A 47 4.11 -0.57 -11.07
CA SER A 47 2.78 -0.78 -10.50
C SER A 47 2.06 0.55 -10.29
N PRO A 48 0.80 0.70 -10.75
CA PRO A 48 -0.01 1.87 -10.41
C PRO A 48 -0.50 1.86 -8.94
N ASP A 49 -0.48 0.70 -8.27
CA ASP A 49 -0.83 0.60 -6.85
C ASP A 49 0.40 0.86 -5.96
N ASN A 50 0.29 1.88 -5.10
CA ASN A 50 1.33 2.30 -4.15
C ASN A 50 1.59 1.29 -3.02
N LEU A 51 0.76 0.25 -2.88
CA LEU A 51 0.90 -0.82 -1.88
C LEU A 51 1.56 -2.08 -2.45
N HIS A 52 1.95 -2.09 -3.73
CA HIS A 52 2.73 -3.18 -4.31
C HIS A 52 4.22 -3.03 -3.97
N PHE A 53 4.62 -3.62 -2.85
CA PHE A 53 6.00 -3.63 -2.37
C PHE A 53 6.74 -4.91 -2.77
N ARG A 54 7.97 -4.78 -3.27
CA ARG A 54 8.92 -5.90 -3.32
C ARG A 54 9.23 -6.37 -1.91
N PHE A 55 9.49 -5.41 -1.02
CA PHE A 55 9.64 -5.67 0.41
C PHE A 55 9.32 -4.44 1.26
N VAL A 56 8.97 -4.69 2.52
CA VAL A 56 8.92 -3.72 3.62
C VAL A 56 9.59 -4.35 4.84
N VAL A 57 10.57 -3.66 5.41
CA VAL A 57 11.29 -4.03 6.63
C VAL A 57 11.07 -2.97 7.68
N GLY A 58 10.77 -3.38 8.90
CA GLY A 58 10.51 -2.43 9.97
C GLY A 58 10.52 -3.05 11.37
N GLY A 59 10.12 -2.23 12.34
CA GLY A 59 9.98 -2.59 13.73
C GLY A 59 8.62 -2.20 14.28
N LEU A 60 8.08 -3.03 15.19
CA LEU A 60 6.91 -2.69 15.98
C LEU A 60 7.35 -2.28 17.38
N TYR A 61 6.98 -1.06 17.77
CA TYR A 61 7.20 -0.51 19.11
C TYR A 61 5.90 -0.53 19.90
N GLN A 62 5.97 -0.81 21.20
CA GLN A 62 4.82 -0.65 22.08
C GLN A 62 4.50 0.83 22.22
N ARG A 63 3.21 1.19 22.23
CA ARG A 63 2.81 2.58 22.47
C ARG A 63 3.06 2.93 23.92
N LYS A 64 3.90 3.93 24.16
CA LYS A 64 4.15 4.51 25.50
C LYS A 64 3.52 5.89 25.63
N ILE A 65 3.36 6.60 24.52
CA ILE A 65 2.68 7.90 24.46
C ILE A 65 1.39 7.75 23.67
N GLN A 66 0.30 8.28 24.22
CA GLN A 66 -0.99 8.32 23.52
C GLN A 66 -1.20 9.69 22.87
N PRO A 67 -1.74 9.74 21.64
CA PRO A 67 -2.10 11.00 21.01
C PRO A 67 -3.25 11.67 21.77
N ARG A 68 -3.19 12.99 21.90
CA ARG A 68 -4.27 13.80 22.48
C ARG A 68 -4.99 14.53 21.36
N TYR A 69 -6.23 14.13 21.08
CA TYR A 69 -7.02 14.72 20.02
C TYR A 69 -7.82 15.93 20.53
N PRO A 70 -8.00 16.97 19.69
CA PRO A 70 -8.92 18.05 20.03
C PRO A 70 -10.36 17.52 20.12
N PRO A 71 -11.22 18.15 20.93
CA PRO A 71 -12.65 17.83 20.93
C PRO A 71 -13.29 18.20 19.58
N LYS A 72 -14.29 17.42 19.16
CA LYS A 72 -15.01 17.66 17.89
C LYS A 72 -15.65 19.05 17.80
N SER A 73 -16.01 19.65 18.94
CA SER A 73 -16.59 21.00 19.01
C SER A 73 -15.68 22.08 18.42
N GLN A 74 -14.35 21.90 18.46
CA GLN A 74 -13.41 22.83 17.81
C GLN A 74 -13.47 22.80 16.28
N PHE A 75 -14.16 21.81 15.71
CA PHE A 75 -14.35 21.61 14.27
C PHE A 75 -15.82 21.72 13.88
N THR A 76 -16.67 22.26 14.76
CA THR A 76 -18.08 22.50 14.49
C THR A 76 -18.30 23.99 14.29
N VAL A 77 -18.73 24.40 13.09
CA VAL A 77 -19.06 25.80 12.77
C VAL A 77 -20.55 25.85 12.44
N ASN A 78 -21.29 26.73 13.12
CA ASN A 78 -22.75 26.88 12.95
C ASN A 78 -23.52 25.55 13.05
N GLY A 79 -23.15 24.70 14.01
CA GLY A 79 -23.77 23.39 14.23
C GLY A 79 -23.35 22.29 13.23
N LYS A 80 -22.54 22.61 12.21
CA LYS A 80 -22.04 21.64 11.24
C LYS A 80 -20.61 21.21 11.56
N PHE A 81 -20.41 19.92 11.79
CA PHE A 81 -19.10 19.32 12.05
C PHE A 81 -18.31 19.12 10.75
N ASP A 82 -17.11 19.69 10.67
CA ASP A 82 -16.14 19.44 9.60
C ASP A 82 -15.34 18.17 9.90
N GLU A 83 -15.93 17.04 9.48
CA GLU A 83 -15.32 15.71 9.67
C GLU A 83 -14.00 15.56 8.93
N HIS A 84 -13.88 16.14 7.73
CA HIS A 84 -12.68 16.02 6.91
C HIS A 84 -11.47 16.68 7.60
N GLN A 85 -11.61 17.94 8.03
CA GLN A 85 -10.54 18.65 8.74
C GLN A 85 -10.22 17.99 10.08
N TYR A 86 -11.24 17.51 10.80
CA TYR A 86 -11.03 16.78 12.05
C TYR A 86 -10.18 15.53 11.85
N MET A 87 -10.52 14.70 10.86
CA MET A 87 -9.81 13.46 10.57
C MET A 87 -8.39 13.69 10.06
N LEU A 88 -8.15 14.76 9.29
CA LEU A 88 -6.79 15.17 8.92
C LEU A 88 -5.95 15.55 10.14
N MET A 89 -6.53 16.31 11.08
CA MET A 89 -5.84 16.68 12.32
C MET A 89 -5.53 15.45 13.18
N VAL A 90 -6.50 14.55 13.36
CA VAL A 90 -6.32 13.29 14.10
C VAL A 90 -5.17 12.47 13.51
N ARG A 91 -5.10 12.34 12.18
CA ARG A 91 -4.02 11.62 11.50
C ARG A 91 -2.66 12.29 11.72
N ALA A 92 -2.59 13.61 11.62
CA ALA A 92 -1.36 14.36 11.83
C ALA A 92 -0.85 14.26 13.28
N ILE A 93 -1.74 14.38 14.27
CA ILE A 93 -1.40 14.20 15.70
C ILE A 93 -0.95 12.76 15.98
N THR A 94 -1.63 11.77 15.39
CA THR A 94 -1.25 10.36 15.52
C THR A 94 0.14 10.12 14.96
N TRP A 95 0.41 10.64 13.76
CA TRP A 95 1.71 10.55 13.09
C TRP A 95 2.83 11.17 13.92
N GLU A 96 2.66 12.41 14.37
CA GLU A 96 3.64 13.11 15.21
C GLU A 96 3.88 12.36 16.52
N THR A 97 2.81 11.93 17.19
CA THR A 97 2.92 11.21 18.46
C THR A 97 3.67 9.90 18.29
N ALA A 98 3.37 9.14 17.22
CA ALA A 98 4.06 7.90 16.91
C ALA A 98 5.55 8.13 16.65
N HIS A 99 5.91 9.11 15.82
CA HIS A 99 7.32 9.43 15.53
C HIS A 99 8.06 9.84 16.80
N ARG A 100 7.47 10.73 17.61
CA ARG A 100 8.08 11.16 18.87
C ARG A 100 8.29 9.99 19.84
N ASP A 101 7.29 9.12 19.99
CA ASP A 101 7.38 7.96 20.88
C ASP A 101 8.45 6.96 20.41
N ILE A 102 8.46 6.65 19.10
CA ILE A 102 9.49 5.80 18.49
C ILE A 102 10.89 6.37 18.73
N GLU A 103 11.11 7.67 18.47
CA GLU A 103 12.43 8.29 18.64
C GLU A 103 12.88 8.31 20.12
N GLN A 104 11.95 8.51 21.07
CA GLN A 104 12.25 8.37 22.50
C GLN A 104 12.58 6.92 22.90
N GLN A 105 11.96 5.93 22.26
CA GLN A 105 12.26 4.52 22.51
C GLN A 105 13.62 4.14 21.90
N LYS A 106 13.93 4.62 20.69
CA LYS A 106 15.25 4.43 20.05
C LYS A 106 16.38 5.05 20.87
N SER A 107 16.20 6.28 21.39
CA SER A 107 17.22 6.93 22.23
C SER A 107 17.49 6.17 23.53
N LYS A 108 16.47 5.48 24.06
CA LYS A 108 16.58 4.55 25.21
C LYS A 108 17.02 3.13 24.82
N ARG A 109 17.40 2.90 23.56
CA ARG A 109 17.83 1.59 23.01
C ARG A 109 16.80 0.48 23.20
N VAL A 110 15.52 0.82 23.24
CA VAL A 110 14.44 -0.17 23.26
C VAL A 110 14.44 -0.90 21.92
N ALA A 111 14.56 -2.23 21.96
CA ALA A 111 14.56 -3.05 20.75
C ALA A 111 13.13 -3.24 20.22
N PRO A 112 12.84 -2.93 18.94
CA PRO A 112 11.54 -3.21 18.36
C PRO A 112 11.37 -4.70 18.06
N ARG A 113 10.11 -5.12 17.96
CA ARG A 113 9.77 -6.42 17.37
C ARG A 113 9.90 -6.30 15.85
N LYS A 114 11.00 -6.81 15.29
CA LYS A 114 11.31 -6.71 13.86
C LYS A 114 10.31 -7.48 13.00
N PHE A 115 10.01 -6.95 11.83
CA PHE A 115 9.21 -7.62 10.80
C PHE A 115 9.80 -7.42 9.40
N LYS A 116 9.46 -8.33 8.49
CA LYS A 116 9.73 -8.21 7.07
C LYS A 116 8.55 -8.79 6.29
N ILE A 117 8.03 -8.02 5.35
CA ILE A 117 7.03 -8.47 4.38
C ILE A 117 7.69 -8.45 3.01
N THR A 118 7.48 -9.50 2.22
CA THR A 118 7.89 -9.53 0.81
C THR A 118 6.69 -9.77 -0.07
N GLY A 119 6.60 -9.01 -1.16
CA GLY A 119 5.57 -9.16 -2.18
C GLY A 119 6.18 -9.64 -3.48
N VAL A 120 5.34 -10.22 -4.33
CA VAL A 120 5.69 -10.60 -5.70
C VAL A 120 4.62 -10.08 -6.64
N SER A 121 5.05 -9.45 -7.73
CA SER A 121 4.21 -9.10 -8.87
C SER A 121 4.66 -9.93 -10.07
N TYR A 122 3.71 -10.60 -10.73
CA TYR A 122 3.97 -11.42 -11.91
C TYR A 122 2.81 -11.33 -12.90
N ASP A 123 3.13 -11.41 -14.19
CA ASP A 123 2.10 -11.53 -15.24
C ASP A 123 1.50 -12.93 -15.18
N LYS A 124 0.21 -13.02 -14.85
CA LYS A 124 -0.50 -14.31 -14.78
C LYS A 124 -0.66 -14.97 -16.15
N ASN A 125 -0.55 -14.18 -17.23
CA ASN A 125 -0.67 -14.64 -18.62
C ASN A 125 0.68 -14.95 -19.26
N ARG A 126 1.79 -14.87 -18.50
CA ARG A 126 3.16 -15.02 -19.02
C ARG A 126 3.40 -16.32 -19.80
N ASP A 127 2.79 -17.42 -19.33
CA ASP A 127 2.96 -18.74 -19.95
C ASP A 127 1.90 -19.04 -21.02
N ASN A 128 1.00 -18.09 -21.30
CA ASN A 128 -0.02 -18.23 -22.33
C ASN A 128 0.59 -18.02 -23.72
N LYS A 129 0.69 -19.11 -24.48
CA LYS A 129 1.23 -19.10 -25.85
C LYS A 129 0.21 -18.66 -26.90
N ASN A 130 -1.07 -18.55 -26.53
CA ASN A 130 -2.12 -18.16 -27.46
C ASN A 130 -2.10 -16.65 -27.69
N PHE A 131 -2.38 -16.21 -28.92
CA PHE A 131 -2.50 -14.78 -29.20
C PHE A 131 -3.79 -14.18 -28.60
N PHE A 132 -4.88 -14.96 -28.59
CA PHE A 132 -6.17 -14.56 -28.03
C PHE A 132 -6.50 -15.31 -26.73
N ARG A 133 -7.32 -14.69 -25.89
CA ARG A 133 -7.86 -15.24 -24.64
C ARG A 133 -8.74 -16.46 -24.92
N GLU A 134 -8.90 -17.31 -23.91
CA GLU A 134 -9.71 -18.54 -24.01
C GLU A 134 -11.20 -18.27 -24.23
N ASP A 135 -11.72 -17.12 -23.77
CA ASP A 135 -13.11 -16.69 -23.96
C ASP A 135 -13.36 -16.03 -25.32
N ALA A 136 -12.36 -15.97 -26.21
CA ALA A 136 -12.53 -15.43 -27.55
C ALA A 136 -13.45 -16.34 -28.41
N PRO A 137 -14.36 -15.74 -29.21
CA PRO A 137 -15.15 -16.46 -30.20
C PRO A 137 -14.30 -17.32 -31.16
N PRO A 138 -14.81 -18.49 -31.63
CA PRO A 138 -14.07 -19.37 -32.54
C PRO A 138 -13.55 -18.66 -33.81
N GLU A 139 -14.32 -17.74 -34.36
CA GLU A 139 -13.98 -16.97 -35.56
C GLU A 139 -12.76 -16.06 -35.31
N ILE A 140 -12.66 -15.49 -34.10
CA ILE A 140 -11.52 -14.68 -33.68
C ILE A 140 -10.30 -15.57 -33.41
N LYS A 141 -10.48 -16.72 -32.74
CA LYS A 141 -9.40 -17.70 -32.54
C LYS A 141 -8.81 -18.20 -33.85
N ALA A 142 -9.62 -18.34 -34.90
CA ALA A 142 -9.17 -18.76 -36.22
C ALA A 142 -8.16 -17.76 -36.84
N LEU A 143 -8.25 -16.46 -36.53
CA LEU A 143 -7.30 -15.45 -37.00
C LEU A 143 -5.88 -15.70 -36.49
N ALA A 144 -5.71 -16.41 -35.36
CA ALA A 144 -4.40 -16.72 -34.80
C ALA A 144 -3.57 -17.66 -35.69
N LYS A 145 -4.19 -18.35 -36.67
CA LYS A 145 -3.47 -19.18 -37.65
C LYS A 145 -2.55 -18.36 -38.57
N ASN A 146 -2.86 -17.07 -38.79
CA ASN A 146 -2.01 -16.15 -39.55
C ASN A 146 -2.18 -14.71 -39.05
N ILE A 147 -1.49 -14.39 -37.96
CA ILE A 147 -1.55 -13.08 -37.29
C ILE A 147 -1.02 -11.90 -38.15
N ASN A 148 -0.24 -12.21 -39.21
CA ASN A 148 0.32 -11.21 -40.10
C ASN A 148 -0.70 -10.75 -41.15
N ASN A 149 -1.71 -11.58 -41.44
CA ASN A 149 -2.78 -11.21 -42.37
C ASN A 149 -3.88 -10.44 -41.65
N ARG A 150 -3.82 -9.10 -41.75
CA ARG A 150 -4.78 -8.17 -41.12
C ARG A 150 -5.92 -7.69 -42.02
N THR A 151 -6.17 -8.36 -43.14
CA THR A 151 -7.24 -7.94 -44.09
C THR A 151 -8.64 -8.36 -43.65
N ASN A 152 -8.75 -9.28 -42.68
CA ASN A 152 -10.05 -9.72 -42.16
C ASN A 152 -10.69 -8.61 -41.28
N PRO A 153 -11.95 -8.19 -41.55
CA PRO A 153 -12.61 -7.12 -40.80
C PRO A 153 -12.81 -7.44 -39.30
N LEU A 154 -12.73 -8.71 -38.90
CA LEU A 154 -12.81 -9.11 -37.50
C LEU A 154 -11.60 -8.63 -36.66
N TRP A 155 -10.51 -8.18 -37.29
CA TRP A 155 -9.34 -7.67 -36.55
C TRP A 155 -9.65 -6.46 -35.64
N ASP A 156 -10.64 -5.63 -36.03
CA ASP A 156 -11.08 -4.47 -35.25
C ASP A 156 -11.65 -4.86 -33.87
N ILE A 157 -12.29 -6.03 -33.80
CA ILE A 157 -12.82 -6.59 -32.55
C ILE A 157 -11.89 -7.61 -31.90
N ALA A 158 -11.06 -8.31 -32.68
CA ALA A 158 -10.16 -9.37 -32.22
C ALA A 158 -9.12 -8.87 -31.20
N LEU A 159 -8.60 -7.65 -31.38
CA LEU A 159 -7.61 -7.07 -30.46
C LEU A 159 -8.13 -6.82 -29.04
N ARG A 160 -9.45 -6.84 -28.83
CA ARG A 160 -10.07 -6.80 -27.49
C ARG A 160 -9.90 -8.13 -26.75
N TYR A 161 -9.76 -9.22 -27.50
CA TYR A 161 -9.52 -10.56 -26.99
C TYR A 161 -8.03 -10.93 -27.00
N ALA A 162 -7.12 -10.05 -27.43
CA ALA A 162 -5.70 -10.36 -27.39
C ALA A 162 -5.25 -10.62 -25.95
N ASN A 163 -4.44 -11.65 -25.74
CA ASN A 163 -3.80 -11.87 -24.45
C ASN A 163 -2.85 -10.70 -24.18
N ARG A 164 -3.14 -9.95 -23.13
CA ARG A 164 -2.30 -8.86 -22.64
C ARG A 164 -1.69 -9.27 -21.31
N PRO A 165 -0.52 -8.73 -20.94
CA PRO A 165 0.02 -8.93 -19.61
C PRO A 165 -1.01 -8.52 -18.56
N GLU A 166 -1.31 -9.42 -17.63
CA GLU A 166 -2.16 -9.11 -16.48
C GLU A 166 -1.37 -9.38 -15.21
N PHE A 167 -0.83 -8.30 -14.65
CA PHE A 167 0.00 -8.35 -13.46
C PHE A 167 -0.84 -8.57 -12.21
N VAL A 168 -0.49 -9.61 -11.45
CA VAL A 168 -1.09 -9.94 -10.15
C VAL A 168 -0.05 -9.76 -9.06
N TYR A 169 -0.42 -9.06 -7.99
CA TYR A 169 0.41 -8.90 -6.81
C TYR A 169 -0.06 -9.80 -5.68
N LYS A 170 0.88 -10.44 -4.98
CA LYS A 170 0.62 -11.26 -3.80
C LYS A 170 1.70 -11.07 -2.73
N ILE A 171 1.31 -11.25 -1.46
CA ILE A 171 2.29 -11.40 -0.38
C ILE A 171 2.96 -12.75 -0.54
N LYS A 172 4.28 -12.76 -0.70
CA LYS A 172 5.08 -13.98 -0.81
C LYS A 172 5.46 -14.53 0.56
N GLN A 173 5.88 -13.65 1.46
CA GLN A 173 6.32 -14.05 2.79
C GLN A 173 6.08 -12.93 3.80
N LEU A 174 5.63 -13.31 4.99
CA LEU A 174 5.59 -12.46 6.17
C LEU A 174 6.45 -13.08 7.27
N TYR A 175 7.47 -12.34 7.71
CA TYR A 175 8.25 -12.65 8.89
C TYR A 175 7.94 -11.64 9.99
N LEU A 176 7.69 -12.14 11.19
CA LEU A 176 7.52 -11.36 12.40
C LEU A 176 8.32 -12.02 13.52
N ALA A 177 9.27 -11.30 14.11
CA ALA A 177 10.09 -11.82 15.20
C ALA A 177 9.21 -12.33 16.36
N PRO A 178 9.65 -13.33 17.13
CA PRO A 178 8.90 -13.76 18.32
C PRO A 178 8.76 -12.60 19.32
N ARG A 179 7.71 -12.65 20.15
CA ARG A 179 7.65 -11.75 21.31
C ARG A 179 8.78 -12.16 22.26
N ARG A 180 9.57 -11.20 22.71
CA ARG A 180 10.52 -11.46 23.80
C ARG A 180 9.67 -11.69 25.07
N ALA A 181 9.91 -12.83 25.71
CA ALA A 181 9.37 -13.15 27.03
C ALA A 181 9.91 -12.18 28.07
#